data_AF-A0A822XHK9-F1
#
_entry.id   AF-A0A822XHK9-F1
#
_cell.length_a   1.000
_cell.length_b   1.000
_cell.length_c   1.000
_cell.angle_alpha   90.00
_cell.angle_beta   90.00
_cell.angle_gamma   90.00
#
_symmetry.space_group_name_H-M   'P 1'
#
loop_
_entity.id
_entity.type
_entity.pdbx_description
1 polymer ?
#
loop_
_entity_poly.entity_id
_entity_poly.type
_entity_poly.pdbx_seq_one_letter_code
_entity_poly.pdbx_strand_id
1 'polypeptide(L)'
;MIHEISLCRWNNNITTGYHDEHHHPSSSSSSSSSSRSSKDEEPSCLVDGTKCQYSSCAQGKKLPRCAIGFAGRVTGGAKGTYYMVNRSDDDPKYPAPGTLRFGVNLAGRSKGGAWITFKESMVIKLKDKLWVHSNTTIDGRGVKVTITAKVLALKKVQNVILHNFEVVSTGYSDTIHVFDGSHLVWLDHLTCRDASLGLITVLQGSTDVTISNCYLSNPDYNTLLGASDQDTIDQILRVTVYRNWFDSSTQRMPHCRYNLFFLIV
;
A
#
# COMPACT_ATOMS: atom_id res chain seq x y z
N MET A 1 15.44 -23.50 -4.78
CA MET A 1 16.77 -23.09 -5.28
C MET A 1 16.69 -21.58 -5.48
N ILE A 2 17.14 -20.80 -4.48
CA ILE A 2 17.02 -19.34 -4.48
C ILE A 2 18.25 -18.82 -5.22
N HIS A 3 18.09 -18.46 -6.48
CA HIS A 3 19.15 -17.77 -7.25
C HIS A 3 19.14 -16.28 -6.91
N GLU A 4 20.35 -15.72 -6.85
CA GLU A 4 20.70 -14.36 -6.42
C GLU A 4 19.65 -13.28 -6.75
N ILE A 5 19.06 -12.71 -5.70
CA ILE A 5 18.31 -11.45 -5.77
C ILE A 5 19.35 -10.36 -6.07
N SER A 6 19.18 -9.60 -7.16
CA SER A 6 19.99 -8.41 -7.43
C SER A 6 19.87 -7.48 -6.22
N LEU A 7 20.94 -7.40 -5.43
CA LEU A 7 20.93 -6.77 -4.11
C LEU A 7 20.73 -5.26 -4.26
N CYS A 8 19.47 -4.82 -4.15
CA CYS A 8 19.16 -3.44 -3.77
C CYS A 8 19.94 -3.15 -2.47
N ARG A 9 20.72 -2.06 -2.43
CA ARG A 9 21.61 -1.79 -1.28
C ARG A 9 20.81 -1.75 0.02
N TRP A 10 21.15 -2.67 0.91
CA TRP A 10 20.55 -2.82 2.24
C TRP A 10 21.08 -1.74 3.17
N ASN A 11 20.18 -0.94 3.76
CA ASN A 11 20.53 0.01 4.82
C ASN A 11 19.94 -0.49 6.14
N ASN A 12 20.82 -0.76 7.09
CA ASN A 12 20.53 -1.45 8.33
C ASN A 12 20.09 -0.52 9.48
N ASN A 13 20.03 0.78 9.22
CA ASN A 13 19.90 1.81 10.26
C ASN A 13 18.48 2.36 10.46
N ILE A 14 17.44 1.62 10.10
CA ILE A 14 16.07 1.98 10.47
C ILE A 14 15.65 1.08 11.63
N THR A 15 16.06 1.49 12.83
CA THR A 15 15.39 1.06 14.05
C THR A 15 13.90 1.39 13.89
N THR A 16 13.05 0.45 14.31
CA THR A 16 11.64 0.72 14.59
C THR A 16 11.57 2.07 15.29
N GLY A 17 10.89 3.05 14.68
CA GLY A 17 10.65 4.35 15.30
C GLY A 17 9.72 4.21 16.50
N TYR A 18 10.25 3.61 17.57
CA TYR A 18 9.83 3.77 18.94
C TYR A 18 10.84 4.78 19.49
N HIS A 19 10.46 6.06 19.51
CA HIS A 19 11.26 7.09 20.17
C HIS A 19 11.13 6.88 21.69
N ASP A 20 12.05 6.14 22.29
CA ASP A 20 12.31 6.19 23.73
C ASP A 20 13.33 7.31 24.00
N GLU A 21 12.84 8.53 24.22
CA GLU A 21 13.65 9.56 24.88
C GLU A 21 13.60 9.33 26.39
N HIS A 22 14.55 8.57 26.91
CA HIS A 22 14.80 8.51 28.35
C HIS A 22 15.52 9.78 28.80
N HIS A 23 14.75 10.79 29.20
CA HIS A 23 15.25 11.85 30.08
C HIS A 23 15.34 11.33 31.52
N HIS A 24 16.56 11.23 32.04
CA HIS A 24 16.81 11.14 33.48
C HIS A 24 16.37 12.44 34.17
N PRO A 25 15.54 12.40 35.23
CA PRO A 25 15.43 13.50 36.18
C PRO A 25 16.22 13.17 37.45
N SER A 26 17.17 14.06 37.76
CA SER A 26 17.75 14.20 39.09
C SER A 26 16.68 14.51 40.14
N SER A 27 16.80 13.86 41.29
CA SER A 27 15.94 13.99 42.47
C SER A 27 15.87 15.41 43.04
N SER A 28 14.66 15.90 43.28
CA SER A 28 14.33 16.71 44.45
C SER A 28 12.82 16.69 44.73
N SER A 29 12.50 16.64 46.03
CA SER A 29 11.19 16.46 46.65
C SER A 29 10.29 17.70 46.59
N SER A 30 8.99 17.52 46.34
CA SER A 30 7.91 18.15 47.13
C SER A 30 6.53 17.65 46.70
N SER A 31 5.67 17.47 47.70
CA SER A 31 4.31 16.96 47.66
C SER A 31 3.29 17.96 47.12
N SER A 32 2.42 17.54 46.20
CA SER A 32 1.03 18.01 46.15
C SER A 32 0.15 17.04 45.34
N SER A 33 -0.95 16.63 45.97
CA SER A 33 -2.00 15.78 45.40
C SER A 33 -2.87 16.58 44.44
N SER A 34 -2.89 16.19 43.16
CA SER A 34 -3.97 16.58 42.24
C SER A 34 -4.31 15.40 41.32
N SER A 35 -5.52 14.88 41.50
CA SER A 35 -6.10 13.84 40.65
C SER A 35 -6.42 14.44 39.28
N ARG A 36 -5.53 14.24 38.31
CA ARG A 36 -5.82 14.52 36.90
C ARG A 36 -6.33 13.24 36.23
N SER A 37 -7.59 13.31 35.80
CA SER A 37 -8.23 12.39 34.86
C SER A 37 -7.31 12.13 33.66
N SER A 38 -6.78 10.92 33.56
CA SER A 38 -6.15 10.39 32.35
C SER A 38 -7.19 10.42 31.23
N LYS A 39 -7.03 11.32 30.26
CA LYS A 39 -7.70 11.21 28.97
C LYS A 39 -7.17 9.94 28.31
N ASP A 40 -8.09 9.12 27.81
CA ASP A 40 -7.82 7.83 27.18
C ASP A 40 -6.80 7.96 26.03
N GLU A 41 -5.52 7.69 26.29
CA GLU A 41 -4.62 7.28 25.21
C GLU A 41 -5.11 5.90 24.73
N GLU A 42 -5.67 5.85 23.51
CA GLU A 42 -5.99 4.57 22.87
C GLU A 42 -4.70 3.72 22.90
N PRO A 43 -4.73 2.50 23.45
CA PRO A 43 -3.52 1.71 23.66
C PRO A 43 -2.79 1.56 22.33
N SER A 44 -1.48 1.83 22.34
CA SER A 44 -0.62 1.64 21.18
C SER A 44 -0.80 0.21 20.68
N CYS A 45 -0.88 0.04 19.36
CA CYS A 45 -1.08 -1.27 18.77
C CYS A 45 0.23 -2.04 18.81
N LEU A 46 0.54 -2.62 19.97
CA LEU A 46 1.69 -3.50 20.21
C LEU A 46 1.43 -4.91 19.63
N VAL A 47 0.89 -4.97 18.42
CA VAL A 47 0.70 -6.22 17.69
C VAL A 47 1.84 -6.32 16.69
N ASP A 48 2.52 -7.46 16.68
CA ASP A 48 3.47 -7.82 15.65
C ASP A 48 2.91 -7.42 14.27
N GLY A 49 3.71 -6.69 13.48
CA GLY A 49 3.34 -6.26 12.13
C GLY A 49 2.98 -7.44 11.20
N THR A 50 3.28 -8.70 11.57
CA THR A 50 2.79 -9.94 10.91
C THR A 50 1.31 -10.25 11.15
N LYS A 51 0.77 -9.85 12.30
CA LYS A 51 -0.57 -10.24 12.77
C LYS A 51 -1.48 -9.04 12.98
N CYS A 52 -0.93 -7.83 12.94
CA CYS A 52 -1.67 -6.60 13.23
C CYS A 52 -2.93 -6.47 12.37
N GLN A 53 -2.82 -6.75 11.06
CA GLN A 53 -3.90 -6.66 10.06
C GLN A 53 -5.10 -7.59 10.37
N TYR A 54 -4.84 -8.67 11.12
CA TYR A 54 -5.83 -9.68 11.51
C TYR A 54 -6.30 -9.54 12.95
N SER A 55 -5.83 -8.52 13.67
CA SER A 55 -6.19 -8.28 15.06
C SER A 55 -7.18 -7.11 15.20
N SER A 56 -7.63 -6.87 16.44
CA SER A 56 -8.49 -5.72 16.77
C SER A 56 -7.86 -4.36 16.41
N CYS A 57 -6.53 -4.30 16.30
CA CYS A 57 -5.79 -3.11 15.87
C CYS A 57 -6.12 -2.65 14.47
N ALA A 58 -6.50 -3.57 13.58
CA ALA A 58 -6.82 -3.25 12.20
C ALA A 58 -8.32 -3.14 11.93
N GLN A 59 -9.19 -3.28 12.95
CA GLN A 59 -10.63 -3.38 12.73
C GLN A 59 -11.19 -2.14 12.02
N GLY A 60 -11.90 -2.37 10.92
CA GLY A 60 -12.48 -1.31 10.10
C GLY A 60 -11.41 -0.31 9.62
N LYS A 61 -11.67 0.98 9.85
CA LYS A 61 -10.77 2.08 9.44
C LYS A 61 -9.52 2.22 10.31
N LYS A 62 -9.28 1.31 11.28
CA LYS A 62 -8.05 1.26 12.09
C LYS A 62 -6.89 0.51 11.41
N LEU A 63 -7.13 -0.19 10.29
CA LEU A 63 -6.10 -0.87 9.49
C LEU A 63 -4.79 -0.07 9.28
N PRO A 64 -4.79 1.26 9.05
CA PRO A 64 -3.54 1.98 8.84
C PRO A 64 -2.60 1.99 10.05
N ARG A 65 -3.10 1.67 11.26
CA ARG A 65 -2.26 1.47 12.47
C ARG A 65 -1.26 0.32 12.33
N CYS A 66 -1.46 -0.55 11.34
CA CYS A 66 -0.60 -1.69 11.04
C CYS A 66 0.37 -1.46 9.88
N ALA A 67 0.34 -0.27 9.28
CA ALA A 67 1.29 0.08 8.23
C ALA A 67 2.71 0.19 8.82
N ILE A 68 3.70 -0.35 8.11
CA ILE A 68 5.11 -0.28 8.50
C ILE A 68 5.96 0.19 7.33
N GLY A 69 7.27 0.32 7.56
CA GLY A 69 8.21 0.75 6.53
C GLY A 69 8.02 2.22 6.16
N PHE A 70 8.45 2.59 4.95
CA PHE A 70 8.38 4.00 4.53
C PHE A 70 6.95 4.53 4.40
N ALA A 71 5.95 3.67 4.15
CA ALA A 71 4.54 4.06 4.19
C ALA A 71 3.90 3.99 5.59
N GLY A 72 4.66 3.82 6.68
CA GLY A 72 4.13 3.58 8.03
C GLY A 72 3.22 4.68 8.61
N ARG A 73 3.17 5.87 7.99
CA ARG A 73 2.28 6.97 8.38
C ARG A 73 1.03 7.09 7.49
N VAL A 74 0.81 6.14 6.58
CA VAL A 74 -0.35 6.17 5.67
C VAL A 74 -1.65 6.12 6.49
N THR A 75 -2.66 6.81 6.01
CA THR A 75 -4.03 6.79 6.58
C THR A 75 -5.09 6.41 5.55
N GLY A 76 -4.74 6.49 4.26
CA GLY A 76 -5.66 6.24 3.16
C GLY A 76 -6.91 7.12 3.25
N GLY A 77 -8.07 6.52 3.03
CA GLY A 77 -9.37 7.17 3.16
C GLY A 77 -10.00 7.08 4.55
N ALA A 78 -9.21 6.88 5.62
CA ALA A 78 -9.75 6.67 6.97
C ALA A 78 -10.69 7.81 7.44
N LYS A 79 -10.37 9.05 7.08
CA LYS A 79 -11.17 10.25 7.38
C LYS A 79 -12.25 10.56 6.33
N GLY A 80 -12.29 9.80 5.24
CA GLY A 80 -13.13 10.05 4.08
C GLY A 80 -14.47 9.32 4.11
N THR A 81 -15.21 9.50 3.02
CA THR A 81 -16.51 8.87 2.78
C THR A 81 -16.38 7.35 2.81
N TYR A 82 -17.23 6.66 3.56
CA TYR A 82 -17.35 5.20 3.41
C TYR A 82 -18.16 4.90 2.15
N TYR A 83 -17.63 4.04 1.28
CA TYR A 83 -18.26 3.67 0.03
C TYR A 83 -18.25 2.15 -0.13
N MET A 84 -19.39 1.57 -0.46
CA MET A 84 -19.52 0.13 -0.64
C MET A 84 -19.83 -0.18 -2.11
N VAL A 85 -18.91 -0.90 -2.76
CA VAL A 85 -19.09 -1.45 -4.09
C VAL A 85 -20.11 -2.58 -4.01
N ASN A 86 -21.16 -2.50 -4.81
CA ASN A 86 -22.23 -3.50 -4.88
C ASN A 86 -22.55 -3.91 -6.33
N ARG A 87 -21.72 -3.49 -7.29
CA ARG A 87 -21.81 -3.90 -8.69
C ARG A 87 -20.42 -4.10 -9.27
N SER A 88 -20.30 -5.06 -10.17
CA SER A 88 -19.04 -5.45 -10.83
C SER A 88 -18.85 -4.84 -12.22
N ASP A 89 -19.83 -4.10 -12.74
CA ASP A 89 -19.73 -3.42 -14.02
C ASP A 89 -18.76 -2.23 -13.96
N ASP A 90 -18.18 -1.92 -15.11
CA ASP A 90 -17.26 -0.81 -15.29
C ASP A 90 -17.67 0.04 -16.50
N ASP A 91 -17.67 1.36 -16.34
CA ASP A 91 -17.82 2.33 -17.41
C ASP A 91 -16.82 3.48 -17.19
N PRO A 92 -15.76 3.58 -18.01
CA PRO A 92 -14.75 4.61 -17.88
C PRO A 92 -15.26 6.04 -18.05
N LYS A 93 -16.35 6.22 -18.81
CA LYS A 93 -16.89 7.52 -19.19
C LYS A 93 -17.98 7.98 -18.22
N TYR A 94 -18.87 7.07 -17.83
CA TYR A 94 -20.02 7.34 -16.97
C TYR A 94 -20.18 6.25 -15.90
N PRO A 95 -19.24 6.16 -14.94
CA PRO A 95 -19.30 5.12 -13.92
C PRO A 95 -20.55 5.28 -13.05
N ALA A 96 -21.37 4.23 -12.96
CA ALA A 96 -22.58 4.25 -12.15
C ALA A 96 -22.27 4.18 -10.65
N PRO A 97 -23.08 4.81 -9.78
CA PRO A 97 -23.03 4.56 -8.33
C PRO A 97 -23.13 3.07 -8.04
N GLY A 98 -22.36 2.60 -7.06
CA GLY A 98 -22.22 1.18 -6.73
C GLY A 98 -21.03 0.47 -7.41
N THR A 99 -20.44 1.06 -8.46
CA THR A 99 -19.24 0.52 -9.12
C THR A 99 -17.96 0.93 -8.39
N LEU A 100 -16.88 0.15 -8.57
CA LEU A 100 -15.55 0.49 -8.05
C LEU A 100 -15.04 1.82 -8.62
N ARG A 101 -15.19 2.04 -9.94
CA ARG A 101 -14.71 3.26 -10.59
C ARG A 101 -15.40 4.51 -10.06
N PHE A 102 -16.71 4.45 -9.81
CA PHE A 102 -17.41 5.58 -9.18
C PHE A 102 -16.85 5.85 -7.77
N GLY A 103 -16.59 4.80 -6.98
CA GLY A 103 -16.01 4.94 -5.64
C GLY A 103 -14.64 5.60 -5.65
N VAL A 104 -13.78 5.20 -6.58
CA VAL A 104 -12.45 5.80 -6.76
C VAL A 104 -12.55 7.27 -7.21
N ASN A 105 -13.42 7.58 -8.18
CA ASN A 105 -13.66 8.96 -8.61
C ASN A 105 -14.26 9.82 -7.47
N LEU A 106 -15.11 9.22 -6.63
CA LEU A 106 -15.67 9.87 -5.45
C LEU A 106 -14.57 10.25 -4.45
N ALA A 107 -13.55 9.41 -4.26
CA ALA A 107 -12.42 9.72 -3.40
C ALA A 107 -11.70 11.01 -3.83
N GLY A 108 -11.44 11.17 -5.14
CA GLY A 108 -10.76 12.34 -5.69
C GLY A 108 -11.48 13.68 -5.51
N ARG A 109 -12.80 13.67 -5.27
CA ARG A 109 -13.62 14.86 -5.06
C ARG A 109 -14.12 15.05 -3.62
N SER A 110 -13.91 14.09 -2.74
CA SER A 110 -14.43 14.11 -1.37
C SER A 110 -13.40 14.66 -0.40
N LYS A 111 -13.84 15.50 0.55
CA LYS A 111 -12.99 15.94 1.66
C LYS A 111 -12.56 14.72 2.48
N GLY A 112 -11.25 14.51 2.60
CA GLY A 112 -10.68 13.35 3.30
C GLY A 112 -10.69 12.03 2.49
N GLY A 113 -11.11 12.06 1.22
CA GLY A 113 -11.05 10.92 0.31
C GLY A 113 -12.16 9.89 0.52
N ALA A 114 -11.87 8.60 0.30
CA ALA A 114 -12.85 7.51 0.48
C ALA A 114 -12.24 6.20 0.99
N TRP A 115 -13.01 5.52 1.86
CA TRP A 115 -12.78 4.14 2.29
C TRP A 115 -13.73 3.22 1.53
N ILE A 116 -13.21 2.53 0.54
CA ILE A 116 -13.95 1.69 -0.41
C ILE A 116 -13.89 0.24 0.06
N THR A 117 -15.06 -0.39 0.19
CA THR A 117 -15.22 -1.81 0.54
C THR A 117 -16.18 -2.49 -0.44
N PHE A 118 -16.41 -3.78 -0.28
CA PHE A 118 -17.17 -4.60 -1.22
C PHE A 118 -18.28 -5.34 -0.50
N LYS A 119 -19.49 -5.30 -1.05
CA LYS A 119 -20.68 -5.93 -0.47
C LYS A 119 -20.58 -7.46 -0.45
N GLU A 120 -20.00 -8.03 -1.51
CA GLU A 120 -19.88 -9.47 -1.72
C GLU A 120 -18.66 -9.78 -2.61
N SER A 121 -18.31 -11.07 -2.71
CA SER A 121 -17.25 -11.51 -3.60
C SER A 121 -17.60 -11.18 -5.06
N MET A 122 -16.66 -10.63 -5.82
CA MET A 122 -16.92 -10.21 -7.19
C MET A 122 -15.66 -10.19 -8.06
N VAL A 123 -15.89 -10.34 -9.38
CA VAL A 123 -14.87 -10.14 -10.41
C VAL A 123 -15.20 -8.86 -11.17
N ILE A 124 -14.29 -7.88 -11.16
CA ILE A 124 -14.46 -6.58 -11.80
C ILE A 124 -13.56 -6.51 -13.02
N LYS A 125 -14.16 -6.58 -14.20
CA LYS A 125 -13.43 -6.44 -15.47
C LYS A 125 -13.36 -4.98 -15.88
N LEU A 126 -12.19 -4.37 -15.70
CA LEU A 126 -11.97 -2.99 -16.10
C LEU A 126 -11.99 -2.84 -17.63
N LYS A 127 -12.66 -1.79 -18.12
CA LYS A 127 -12.68 -1.42 -19.55
C LYS A 127 -11.55 -0.47 -19.92
N ASP A 128 -11.06 0.31 -18.97
CA ASP A 128 -9.86 1.16 -19.10
C ASP A 128 -9.07 1.18 -17.79
N LYS A 129 -7.85 1.73 -17.79
CA LYS A 129 -7.03 1.94 -16.59
C LYS A 129 -7.88 2.56 -15.48
N LEU A 130 -7.74 2.06 -14.26
CA LEU A 130 -8.40 2.67 -13.11
C LEU A 130 -7.42 3.61 -12.41
N TRP A 131 -7.66 4.91 -12.56
CA TRP A 131 -6.88 5.96 -11.92
C TRP A 131 -7.27 6.07 -10.45
N VAL A 132 -6.42 5.60 -9.55
CA VAL A 132 -6.65 5.68 -8.10
C VAL A 132 -6.25 7.06 -7.62
N HIS A 133 -7.16 7.76 -6.93
CA HIS A 133 -6.93 9.12 -6.42
C HIS A 133 -6.31 9.13 -5.02
N SER A 134 -5.76 10.28 -4.60
CA SER A 134 -5.22 10.49 -3.25
C SER A 134 -6.25 10.25 -2.15
N ASN A 135 -5.79 9.92 -0.94
CA ASN A 135 -6.63 9.66 0.24
C ASN A 135 -7.64 8.53 0.01
N THR A 136 -7.23 7.49 -0.71
CA THR A 136 -8.10 6.35 -1.03
C THR A 136 -7.65 5.12 -0.29
N THR A 137 -8.60 4.41 0.33
CA THR A 137 -8.40 3.02 0.73
C THR A 137 -9.32 2.13 -0.11
N ILE A 138 -8.77 1.12 -0.78
CA ILE A 138 -9.54 0.00 -1.34
C ILE A 138 -9.26 -1.21 -0.45
N ASP A 139 -10.28 -1.62 0.30
CA ASP A 139 -10.22 -2.66 1.33
C ASP A 139 -11.12 -3.83 0.95
N GLY A 140 -10.51 -4.91 0.48
CA GLY A 140 -11.20 -6.14 0.07
C GLY A 140 -11.37 -7.17 1.19
N ARG A 141 -11.16 -6.82 2.47
CA ARG A 141 -11.33 -7.78 3.58
C ARG A 141 -12.75 -8.32 3.65
N GLY A 142 -12.87 -9.59 4.03
CA GLY A 142 -14.14 -10.28 4.27
C GLY A 142 -14.78 -10.90 3.02
N VAL A 143 -14.31 -10.57 1.82
CA VAL A 143 -14.84 -11.10 0.55
C VAL A 143 -13.70 -11.35 -0.44
N LYS A 144 -13.96 -12.14 -1.49
CA LYS A 144 -12.99 -12.35 -2.58
C LYS A 144 -13.23 -11.35 -3.71
N VAL A 145 -12.29 -10.44 -3.93
CA VAL A 145 -12.36 -9.45 -5.01
C VAL A 145 -11.23 -9.72 -6.00
N THR A 146 -11.58 -9.86 -7.28
CA THR A 146 -10.60 -10.00 -8.37
C THR A 146 -10.83 -8.90 -9.39
N ILE A 147 -9.83 -8.04 -9.60
CA ILE A 147 -9.84 -6.98 -10.62
C ILE A 147 -9.05 -7.47 -11.83
N THR A 148 -9.60 -7.32 -13.04
CA THR A 148 -8.98 -7.87 -14.25
C THR A 148 -8.86 -6.89 -15.41
N ALA A 149 -8.12 -7.29 -16.44
CA ALA A 149 -8.08 -6.70 -17.79
C ALA A 149 -7.33 -5.36 -17.93
N LYS A 150 -7.22 -4.54 -16.89
CA LYS A 150 -6.49 -3.26 -16.93
C LYS A 150 -5.76 -2.99 -15.61
N VAL A 151 -4.78 -2.10 -15.68
CA VAL A 151 -3.93 -1.66 -14.56
C VAL A 151 -4.64 -0.72 -13.59
N LEU A 152 -4.25 -0.81 -12.32
CA LEU A 152 -4.46 0.23 -11.32
C LEU A 152 -3.33 1.25 -11.39
N ALA A 153 -3.65 2.48 -11.77
CA ALA A 153 -2.66 3.54 -12.00
C ALA A 153 -2.73 4.59 -10.88
N LEU A 154 -1.62 4.77 -10.17
CA LEU A 154 -1.42 5.77 -9.12
C LEU A 154 -0.42 6.80 -9.65
N LYS A 155 -0.95 7.91 -10.17
CA LYS A 155 -0.16 8.99 -10.79
C LYS A 155 -0.32 10.27 -10.01
N LYS A 156 0.79 10.84 -9.53
CA LYS A 156 0.79 12.10 -8.77
C LYS A 156 -0.22 12.09 -7.62
N VAL A 157 -0.29 10.97 -6.90
CA VAL A 157 -1.21 10.78 -5.78
C VAL A 157 -0.48 10.56 -4.47
N GLN A 158 -1.18 10.79 -3.37
CA GLN A 158 -0.63 10.54 -2.06
C GLN A 158 -1.61 9.89 -1.11
N ASN A 159 -1.11 9.21 -0.09
CA ASN A 159 -1.90 8.65 0.99
C ASN A 159 -2.92 7.62 0.46
N VAL A 160 -2.42 6.52 -0.11
CA VAL A 160 -3.26 5.47 -0.72
C VAL A 160 -2.98 4.11 -0.07
N ILE A 161 -4.04 3.35 0.20
CA ILE A 161 -3.96 1.97 0.69
C ILE A 161 -4.71 1.06 -0.27
N LEU A 162 -4.02 0.06 -0.81
CA LEU A 162 -4.61 -1.04 -1.57
C LEU A 162 -4.43 -2.32 -0.76
N HIS A 163 -5.53 -2.92 -0.31
CA HIS A 163 -5.48 -4.02 0.66
C HIS A 163 -6.45 -5.17 0.36
N ASN A 164 -5.92 -6.41 0.38
CA ASN A 164 -6.69 -7.66 0.36
C ASN A 164 -7.58 -7.90 -0.88
N PHE A 165 -6.99 -7.85 -2.08
CA PHE A 165 -7.67 -8.24 -3.32
C PHE A 165 -6.68 -8.70 -4.40
N GLU A 166 -7.22 -9.30 -5.47
CA GLU A 166 -6.43 -9.76 -6.61
C GLU A 166 -6.45 -8.76 -7.77
N VAL A 167 -5.32 -8.59 -8.47
CA VAL A 167 -5.23 -7.88 -9.75
C VAL A 167 -4.55 -8.79 -10.76
N VAL A 168 -5.29 -9.26 -11.76
CA VAL A 168 -4.84 -10.35 -12.62
C VAL A 168 -5.17 -10.12 -14.09
N SER A 169 -4.38 -10.69 -14.99
CA SER A 169 -4.70 -10.71 -16.43
C SER A 169 -4.87 -9.31 -17.02
N THR A 170 -3.94 -8.38 -16.76
CA THR A 170 -4.04 -6.97 -17.18
C THR A 170 -3.60 -6.69 -18.62
N GLY A 171 -3.29 -7.74 -19.39
CA GLY A 171 -2.88 -7.64 -20.79
C GLY A 171 -1.49 -7.02 -20.93
N TYR A 172 -1.32 -6.13 -21.93
CA TYR A 172 -0.07 -5.42 -22.20
C TYR A 172 0.17 -4.26 -21.22
N SER A 173 0.31 -4.59 -19.94
CA SER A 173 0.45 -3.64 -18.84
C SER A 173 1.06 -4.29 -17.61
N ASP A 174 1.42 -3.47 -16.62
CA ASP A 174 1.60 -3.91 -15.23
C ASP A 174 0.24 -4.21 -14.55
N THR A 175 0.25 -4.82 -13.37
CA THR A 175 -0.96 -4.90 -12.52
C THR A 175 -1.21 -3.60 -11.76
N ILE A 176 -0.15 -3.03 -11.16
CA ILE A 176 -0.19 -1.79 -10.37
C ILE A 176 1.00 -0.93 -10.76
N HIS A 177 0.73 0.34 -11.05
CA HIS A 177 1.76 1.30 -11.44
C HIS A 177 1.70 2.53 -10.54
N VAL A 178 2.76 2.77 -9.77
CA VAL A 178 2.95 3.94 -8.88
C VAL A 178 4.00 4.86 -9.49
N PHE A 179 3.61 6.06 -9.90
CA PHE A 179 4.50 6.94 -10.67
C PHE A 179 4.18 8.44 -10.54
N ASP A 180 5.06 9.26 -11.14
CA ASP A 180 4.95 10.72 -11.29
C ASP A 180 4.80 11.44 -9.94
N GLY A 181 5.76 11.21 -9.04
CA GLY A 181 5.80 11.85 -7.72
C GLY A 181 4.78 11.30 -6.70
N SER A 182 4.23 10.11 -6.94
CA SER A 182 3.29 9.50 -6.00
C SER A 182 3.97 9.10 -4.70
N HIS A 183 3.34 9.35 -3.55
CA HIS A 183 3.99 9.07 -2.26
C HIS A 183 3.06 8.67 -1.12
N LEU A 184 3.61 8.02 -0.09
CA LEU A 184 2.84 7.49 1.04
C LEU A 184 1.78 6.49 0.55
N VAL A 185 2.24 5.40 -0.06
CA VAL A 185 1.39 4.35 -0.67
C VAL A 185 1.67 3.01 0.00
N TRP A 186 0.62 2.32 0.43
CA TRP A 186 0.73 0.99 1.00
C TRP A 186 -0.04 -0.03 0.16
N LEU A 187 0.71 -0.98 -0.42
CA LEU A 187 0.22 -2.11 -1.18
C LEU A 187 0.36 -3.34 -0.28
N ASP A 188 -0.76 -3.92 0.16
CA ASP A 188 -0.74 -4.94 1.20
C ASP A 188 -1.69 -6.11 0.93
N HIS A 189 -1.25 -7.35 1.17
CA HIS A 189 -2.09 -8.54 0.96
C HIS A 189 -2.70 -8.60 -0.46
N LEU A 190 -1.94 -8.17 -1.45
CA LEU A 190 -2.39 -8.22 -2.84
C LEU A 190 -1.95 -9.53 -3.48
N THR A 191 -2.79 -10.08 -4.34
CA THR A 191 -2.39 -11.14 -5.26
C THR A 191 -2.27 -10.55 -6.65
N CYS A 192 -1.08 -10.56 -7.23
CA CYS A 192 -0.83 -10.03 -8.57
C CYS A 192 -0.25 -11.14 -9.46
N ARG A 193 -0.86 -11.35 -10.64
CA ARG A 193 -0.42 -12.36 -11.62
C ARG A 193 -0.83 -12.04 -13.05
N ASP A 194 -0.23 -12.74 -14.00
CA ASP A 194 -0.61 -12.75 -15.42
C ASP A 194 -0.59 -11.35 -16.06
N ALA A 195 0.53 -10.64 -15.97
CA ALA A 195 0.69 -9.30 -16.53
C ALA A 195 1.96 -9.21 -17.37
N SER A 196 1.86 -8.76 -18.62
CA SER A 196 2.95 -8.96 -19.58
C SER A 196 4.12 -8.00 -19.42
N LEU A 197 3.95 -6.87 -18.72
CA LEU A 197 5.02 -5.86 -18.52
C LEU A 197 5.63 -5.89 -17.11
N GLY A 198 4.92 -6.49 -16.15
CA GLY A 198 5.30 -6.49 -14.75
C GLY A 198 4.10 -6.69 -13.83
N LEU A 199 4.35 -6.91 -12.54
CA LEU A 199 3.31 -6.88 -11.52
C LEU A 199 3.22 -5.49 -10.91
N ILE A 200 4.22 -5.08 -10.13
CA ILE A 200 4.20 -3.81 -9.39
C ILE A 200 5.38 -2.95 -9.83
N THR A 201 5.11 -1.69 -10.15
CA THR A 201 6.15 -0.72 -10.51
C THR A 201 6.09 0.53 -9.63
N VAL A 202 7.25 1.01 -9.20
CA VAL A 202 7.42 2.28 -8.47
C VAL A 202 8.49 3.11 -9.15
N LEU A 203 8.06 4.19 -9.81
CA LEU A 203 8.88 4.92 -10.79
C LEU A 203 8.70 6.44 -10.66
N GLN A 204 9.50 7.18 -11.43
CA GLN A 204 9.33 8.60 -11.72
C GLN A 204 9.13 9.48 -10.49
N GLY A 205 10.06 9.38 -9.53
CA GLY A 205 10.11 10.23 -8.35
C GLY A 205 9.07 9.87 -7.29
N SER A 206 8.49 8.68 -7.38
CA SER A 206 7.62 8.18 -6.31
C SER A 206 8.43 7.87 -5.05
N THR A 207 7.85 7.96 -3.86
CA THR A 207 8.61 7.71 -2.62
C THR A 207 7.67 7.30 -1.48
N ASP A 208 8.20 6.83 -0.36
CA ASP A 208 7.40 6.35 0.77
C ASP A 208 6.35 5.30 0.39
N VAL A 209 6.81 4.24 -0.29
CA VAL A 209 5.97 3.11 -0.68
C VAL A 209 6.30 1.90 0.19
N THR A 210 5.28 1.20 0.68
CA THR A 210 5.44 -0.13 1.30
C THR A 210 4.67 -1.15 0.47
N ILE A 211 5.33 -2.24 0.09
CA ILE A 211 4.77 -3.41 -0.58
C ILE A 211 4.93 -4.57 0.40
N SER A 212 3.84 -5.07 0.98
CA SER A 212 3.91 -6.10 2.01
C SER A 212 2.89 -7.22 1.89
N ASN A 213 3.27 -8.43 2.31
CA ASN A 213 2.35 -9.58 2.40
C ASN A 213 1.67 -9.95 1.07
N CYS A 214 2.23 -9.55 -0.07
CA CYS A 214 1.65 -9.84 -1.38
C CYS A 214 2.09 -11.21 -1.89
N TYR A 215 1.22 -11.88 -2.64
CA TYR A 215 1.58 -13.02 -3.48
C TYR A 215 1.75 -12.54 -4.93
N LEU A 216 2.98 -12.60 -5.43
CA LEU A 216 3.41 -12.00 -6.67
C LEU A 216 3.95 -13.09 -7.61
N SER A 217 3.10 -13.59 -8.50
CA SER A 217 3.42 -14.74 -9.36
C SER A 217 3.32 -14.36 -10.84
N ASN A 218 4.46 -14.31 -11.56
CA ASN A 218 4.46 -13.94 -12.97
C ASN A 218 5.67 -14.50 -13.72
N PRO A 219 5.51 -15.20 -14.87
CA PRO A 219 6.61 -15.88 -15.57
C PRO A 219 7.89 -15.07 -15.78
N ASP A 220 7.78 -13.80 -16.15
CA ASP A 220 8.94 -13.00 -16.57
C ASP A 220 9.22 -11.82 -15.61
N TYR A 221 8.49 -10.73 -15.80
CA TYR A 221 8.69 -9.49 -15.05
C TYR A 221 7.84 -9.44 -13.79
N ASN A 222 8.47 -9.34 -12.61
CA ASN A 222 7.74 -9.17 -11.35
C ASN A 222 7.68 -7.68 -10.93
N THR A 223 8.55 -7.23 -10.04
CA THR A 223 8.52 -5.89 -9.43
C THR A 223 9.69 -5.00 -9.87
N LEU A 224 9.41 -3.85 -10.48
CA LEU A 224 10.43 -2.89 -10.96
C LEU A 224 10.42 -1.60 -10.13
N LEU A 225 11.56 -1.29 -9.50
CA LEU A 225 11.75 -0.09 -8.69
C LEU A 225 12.81 0.79 -9.37
N GLY A 226 12.37 1.87 -10.02
CA GLY A 226 13.21 2.70 -10.89
C GLY A 226 13.41 2.09 -12.29
N ALA A 227 13.00 2.82 -13.32
CA ALA A 227 12.87 2.26 -14.68
C ALA A 227 14.17 2.32 -15.50
N SER A 228 14.96 3.38 -15.31
CA SER A 228 16.13 3.69 -16.13
C SER A 228 17.22 4.35 -15.30
N ASP A 229 18.48 4.07 -15.62
CA ASP A 229 19.63 4.71 -14.96
C ASP A 229 19.77 6.19 -15.33
N GLN A 230 19.12 6.61 -16.43
CA GLN A 230 19.05 8.00 -16.86
C GLN A 230 17.97 8.80 -16.13
N ASP A 231 17.03 8.13 -15.44
CA ASP A 231 15.93 8.81 -14.74
C ASP A 231 16.34 9.17 -13.31
N THR A 232 17.22 10.17 -13.18
CA THR A 232 17.85 10.54 -11.90
C THR A 232 16.87 11.01 -10.83
N ILE A 233 15.62 11.34 -11.21
CA ILE A 233 14.56 11.61 -10.23
C ILE A 233 14.31 10.40 -9.31
N ASP A 234 14.56 9.18 -9.77
CA ASP A 234 14.34 7.96 -8.98
C ASP A 234 15.41 7.74 -7.88
N GLN A 235 16.39 8.64 -7.75
CA GLN A 235 17.27 8.66 -6.57
C GLN A 235 16.52 8.89 -5.25
N ILE A 236 15.31 9.47 -5.31
CA ILE A 236 14.47 9.71 -4.13
C ILE A 236 13.54 8.54 -3.79
N LEU A 237 13.56 7.46 -4.57
CA LEU A 237 12.73 6.28 -4.28
C LEU A 237 13.06 5.77 -2.87
N ARG A 238 12.00 5.61 -2.06
CA ARG A 238 12.05 4.95 -0.75
C ARG A 238 10.96 3.90 -0.73
N VAL A 239 11.36 2.65 -0.90
CA VAL A 239 10.42 1.53 -0.99
C VAL A 239 10.77 0.46 0.04
N THR A 240 9.79 0.09 0.86
CA THR A 240 9.84 -1.08 1.72
C THR A 240 9.19 -2.24 0.99
N VAL A 241 9.89 -3.35 0.84
CA VAL A 241 9.38 -4.61 0.28
C VAL A 241 9.51 -5.66 1.37
N TYR A 242 8.38 -6.16 1.89
CA TYR A 242 8.39 -6.97 3.11
C TYR A 242 7.43 -8.17 3.08
N ARG A 243 7.93 -9.39 3.29
CA ARG A 243 7.12 -10.63 3.31
C ARG A 243 6.25 -10.82 2.07
N ASN A 244 6.80 -10.50 0.91
CA ASN A 244 6.12 -10.81 -0.33
C ASN A 244 6.57 -12.19 -0.79
N TRP A 245 5.62 -13.02 -1.19
CA TRP A 245 5.94 -14.28 -1.84
C TRP A 245 6.08 -14.01 -3.34
N PHE A 246 7.33 -14.00 -3.81
CA PHE A 246 7.65 -13.99 -5.23
C PHE A 246 7.66 -15.43 -5.76
N ASP A 247 6.80 -15.70 -6.73
CA ASP A 247 6.65 -17.04 -7.31
C ASP A 247 6.77 -16.99 -8.84
N SER A 248 7.25 -18.09 -9.41
CA SER A 248 7.24 -18.35 -10.85
C SER A 248 7.77 -17.19 -11.71
N SER A 249 8.74 -16.40 -11.22
CA SER A 249 9.30 -15.25 -11.94
C SER A 249 10.76 -15.47 -12.29
N THR A 250 11.13 -15.21 -13.54
CA THR A 250 12.53 -15.28 -13.99
C THR A 250 13.33 -14.05 -13.56
N GLN A 251 12.71 -12.88 -13.40
CA GLN A 251 13.41 -11.64 -13.05
C GLN A 251 12.56 -10.62 -12.27
N ARG A 252 13.25 -9.59 -11.77
CA ARG A 252 12.69 -8.44 -11.05
C ARG A 252 12.02 -8.79 -9.72
N MET A 253 12.71 -9.48 -8.80
CA MET A 253 12.17 -9.87 -7.48
C MET A 253 12.88 -9.22 -6.25
N PRO A 254 12.81 -7.89 -6.05
CA PRO A 254 12.59 -6.83 -7.03
C PRO A 254 13.83 -6.57 -7.89
N HIS A 255 13.68 -5.85 -9.00
CA HIS A 255 14.81 -5.20 -9.69
C HIS A 255 14.80 -3.73 -9.31
N CYS A 256 15.89 -3.25 -8.70
CA CYS A 256 15.99 -1.88 -8.23
C CYS A 256 17.05 -1.08 -8.99
N ARG A 257 16.83 0.22 -9.09
CA ARG A 257 17.85 1.22 -9.44
C ARG A 257 17.99 2.22 -8.30
N TYR A 258 19.20 2.71 -8.07
CA TYR A 258 19.56 3.64 -6.98
C TYR A 258 19.57 3.01 -5.57
N ASN A 259 19.56 3.84 -4.52
CA ASN A 259 20.30 3.53 -3.28
C ASN A 259 19.47 3.21 -2.03
N LEU A 260 18.13 3.43 -1.98
CA LEU A 260 17.37 3.27 -0.72
C LEU A 260 16.14 2.35 -0.85
N PHE A 261 16.37 1.07 -0.58
CA PHE A 261 15.34 0.04 -0.54
C PHE A 261 15.46 -0.75 0.76
N PHE A 262 14.33 -1.00 1.41
CA PHE A 262 14.28 -1.86 2.59
C PHE A 262 13.59 -3.17 2.21
N LEU A 263 14.38 -4.22 1.97
CA LEU A 263 13.88 -5.54 1.61
C LEU A 263 14.04 -6.47 2.81
N ILE A 264 12.94 -6.96 3.36
CA ILE A 264 12.94 -8.13 4.24
C ILE A 264 12.08 -9.18 3.52
N VAL A 265 12.74 -10.16 2.91
CA VAL A 265 12.07 -11.25 2.19
C VAL A 265 11.43 -12.20 3.19
#